data_AF-A0A652ZTS3-F1
#
_entry.id   AF-A0A652ZTS3-F1
#
_cell.length_a   1.000
_cell.length_b   1.000
_cell.length_c   1.000
_cell.angle_alpha   90.00
_cell.angle_beta   90.00
_cell.angle_gamma   90.00
#
_symmetry.space_group_name_H-M   'P 1'
#
loop_
_entity.id
_entity.type
_entity.pdbx_description
1 polymer ?
#
loop_
_entity_poly.entity_id
_entity_poly.type
_entity_poly.pdbx_seq_one_letter_code
_entity_poly.pdbx_strand_id
1 'polypeptide(L)' 'MVHGNKPEEVLRDLEGTQTMRTLGLNMAWVLKSLAAGRKAGIEKPLLEAQIKTNFIQ' A
#
# COMPACT_ATOMS: atom_id res chain seq x y z
N MET A 1 -11.31 1.76 6.80
CA MET A 1 -12.38 0.74 6.93
C MET A 1 -13.66 1.41 6.49
N VAL A 2 -14.43 0.80 5.58
CA VAL A 2 -15.73 1.34 5.15
C VAL A 2 -16.84 0.59 5.86
N HIS A 3 -17.91 1.28 6.25
CA HIS A 3 -19.03 0.70 6.99
C HIS A 3 -20.31 0.68 6.15
N GLY A 4 -21.01 -0.44 6.17
CA GLY A 4 -22.27 -0.66 5.45
C GLY A 4 -22.55 -2.15 5.31
N ASN A 5 -23.77 -2.59 5.60
CA ASN A 5 -24.14 -4.01 5.48
C ASN A 5 -24.48 -4.36 4.03
N LYS A 6 -24.82 -3.36 3.21
CA LYS A 6 -25.05 -3.48 1.76
C LYS A 6 -24.14 -2.55 0.95
N PRO A 7 -23.80 -2.88 -0.30
CA PRO A 7 -22.93 -2.04 -1.15
C PRO A 7 -23.41 -0.59 -1.29
N GLU A 8 -24.73 -0.37 -1.31
CA GLU A 8 -25.32 0.96 -1.42
C GLU A 8 -25.15 1.78 -0.13
N GLU A 9 -25.09 1.11 1.02
CA GLU A 9 -24.85 1.74 2.33
C GLU A 9 -23.38 2.15 2.50
N VAL A 10 -22.46 1.38 1.92
CA VAL A 10 -21.03 1.71 1.88
C VAL A 10 -20.79 3.05 1.17
N LEU A 11 -21.57 3.38 0.14
CA LEU A 11 -21.48 4.67 -0.55
C LEU A 11 -21.95 5.84 0.31
N ARG A 12 -22.73 5.59 1.36
CA ARG A 12 -23.16 6.59 2.34
C ARG A 12 -22.11 6.87 3.40
N ASP A 13 -21.13 5.97 3.57
CA ASP A 13 -19.92 6.21 4.33
C ASP A 13 -18.97 7.12 3.53
N LEU A 14 -19.26 8.42 3.56
CA LEU A 14 -18.53 9.43 2.79
C LEU A 14 -17.05 9.52 3.22
N GLU A 15 -16.77 9.37 4.51
CA GLU A 15 -15.40 9.38 5.06
C GLU A 15 -14.63 8.12 4.64
N GLY A 16 -15.24 6.95 4.80
CA GLY A 16 -14.66 5.69 4.39
C GLY A 16 -14.39 5.64 2.88
N THR A 17 -15.33 6.09 2.06
CA THR A 17 -15.15 6.14 0.60
C THR A 17 -14.11 7.19 0.17
N GLN A 18 -14.02 8.34 0.86
CA GLN A 18 -12.92 9.28 0.67
C GLN A 18 -11.57 8.63 0.98
N THR A 19 -11.45 7.93 2.11
CA THR A 19 -10.25 7.20 2.51
C THR A 19 -9.83 6.19 1.44
N MET A 20 -10.77 5.40 0.90
CA MET A 20 -10.48 4.41 -0.13
C MET A 20 -10.03 5.06 -1.46
N ARG A 21 -10.62 6.19 -1.84
CA ARG A 21 -10.17 6.96 -3.03
C ARG A 21 -8.75 7.48 -2.85
N THR A 22 -8.44 8.06 -1.70
CA THR A 22 -7.09 8.55 -1.37
C THR A 22 -6.08 7.41 -1.38
N LEU A 23 -6.41 6.26 -0.77
CA LEU A 23 -5.56 5.07 -0.80
C LEU A 23 -5.30 4.62 -2.25
N GLY A 24 -6.33 4.52 -3.09
CA GLY A 24 -6.19 4.15 -4.49
C GLY A 24 -5.29 5.08 -5.29
N LEU A 25 -5.45 6.40 -5.11
CA LEU A 25 -4.59 7.42 -5.74
C LEU A 25 -3.14 7.29 -5.28
N ASN A 26 -2.91 7.11 -4.00
CA ASN A 26 -1.56 6.92 -3.44
C ASN A 26 -0.90 5.65 -3.99
N MET A 27 -1.64 4.54 -4.06
CA MET A 27 -1.12 3.29 -4.63
C MET A 27 -0.80 3.44 -6.12
N ALA A 28 -1.66 4.10 -6.90
CA ALA A 28 -1.39 4.39 -8.31
C ALA A 28 -0.15 5.26 -8.48
N TRP A 29 0.06 6.25 -7.61
CA TRP A 29 1.26 7.08 -7.60
C TRP A 29 2.51 6.25 -7.27
N VAL A 30 2.48 5.42 -6.23
CA VAL A 30 3.60 4.52 -5.86
C VAL A 30 3.98 3.62 -7.03
N LEU A 31 3.00 2.98 -7.68
CA LEU A 31 3.25 2.10 -8.82
C LEU A 31 3.91 2.83 -9.99
N LYS A 32 3.47 4.07 -10.29
CA LYS A 32 4.09 4.92 -11.31
C LYS A 32 5.51 5.30 -10.93
N SER A 33 5.76 5.67 -9.68
CA SER A 33 7.10 6.00 -9.17
C SER A 33 8.05 4.81 -9.24
N LEU A 34 7.58 3.61 -8.89
CA LEU A 34 8.36 2.37 -9.05
C LEU A 34 8.68 2.07 -10.51
N ALA A 35 7.71 2.27 -11.43
CA ALA A 35 7.94 2.08 -12.85
C ALA A 35 8.93 3.11 -13.42
N ALA A 36 8.82 4.37 -13.02
CA ALA A 36 9.77 5.42 -13.37
C ALA A 36 11.17 5.13 -12.83
N GLY A 37 11.28 4.68 -11.58
CA GLY A 37 12.54 4.26 -10.97
C GLY A 37 13.19 3.11 -11.73
N ARG A 38 12.43 2.07 -12.07
CA ARG A 38 12.94 0.97 -12.93
C ARG A 38 13.43 1.48 -14.28
N LYS A 39 12.70 2.40 -14.94
CA LYS A 39 13.12 3.00 -16.21
C LYS A 39 14.38 3.87 -16.07
N ALA A 40 14.57 4.50 -14.92
CA ALA A 40 15.77 5.27 -14.59
C ALA A 40 16.96 4.41 -14.14
N GLY A 41 16.82 3.07 -14.09
CA GLY A 41 17.87 2.16 -13.65
C GLY A 41 18.00 2.05 -12.12
N ILE A 42 17.01 2.51 -11.35
CA ILE A 42 16.97 2.32 -9.90
C ILE A 42 16.51 0.89 -9.62
N GLU A 43 17.46 0.03 -9.27
CA GLU A 43 17.19 -1.35 -8.88
C GLU A 43 16.53 -1.43 -7.49
N LYS A 44 15.79 -2.51 -7.27
CA LYS A 44 15.25 -2.81 -5.94
C LYS A 44 16.44 -3.08 -5.01
N PRO A 45 16.47 -2.50 -3.79
CA PRO A 45 17.52 -2.81 -2.84
C PRO A 45 17.57 -4.32 -2.56
N LEU A 46 18.78 -4.86 -2.47
CA LEU A 46 18.98 -6.24 -2.06
C LEU A 46 18.47 -6.38 -0.62
N LEU A 47 17.54 -7.31 -0.38
CA LEU A 47 17.17 -7.64 0.99
C LEU A 47 18.36 -8.35 1.64
N GLU A 48 18.76 -7.87 2.80
CA GLU A 48 19.76 -8.54 3.63
C GLU A 48 19.21 -9.91 4.07
N ALA A 49 20.11 -10.88 4.21
CA ALA A 49 19.75 -12.19 4.74
C ALA A 49 19.19 -12.03 6.16
N GLN A 50 18.06 -12.69 6.44
CA GLN A 50 17.48 -12.67 7.77
C GLN A 50 18.44 -13.30 8.78
N ILE A 51 18.94 -12.51 9.72
CA ILE A 51 19.76 -12.99 10.84
C ILE A 51 18.83 -13.36 11.99
N LYS A 52 18.80 -14.65 12.36
CA LYS A 52 18.11 -15.11 13.57
C LYS A 52 19.10 -15.11 14.72
N THR A 53 18.90 -14.21 15.68
CA THR A 53 19.68 -14.18 16.93
C THR A 53 18.83 -14.69 18.07
N ASN A 54 19.32 -15.70 18.79
CA ASN A 54 18.71 -16.16 20.04
C ASN A 54 19.56 -15.67 21.22
N PHE A 55 18.93 -14.92 22.14
CA PHE A 55 19.59 -14.36 23.33
C PHE A 55 19.53 -15.28 24.56
N ILE A 56 18.80 -16.39 24.49
CA ILE A 56 18.66 -17.37 25.59
C ILE A 56 18.82 -18.77 24.99
N GLN A 57 19.94 -19.44 25.31
CA GLN A 57 20.16 -20.85 24.99
C GLN A 57 19.52 -21.76 26.03
#